data_AF-A0AB36TDU7-F1
#
_entry.id   AF-A0AB36TDU7-F1
#
_cell.length_a   1.000
_cell.length_b   1.000
_cell.length_c   1.000
_cell.angle_alpha   90.00
_cell.angle_beta   90.00
_cell.angle_gamma   90.00
#
_symmetry.space_group_name_H-M   'P 1'
#
loop_
_entity.id
_entity.type
_entity.pdbx_description
1 polymer ?
#
loop_
_entity_poly.entity_id
_entity_poly.type
_entity_poly.pdbx_seq_one_letter_code
_entity_poly.pdbx_strand_id
1 'polypeptide(L)'
;MNNENDIFISSSTMMLEPCKHPSYRTKIIDSSGKHLYSRQTALQLIQKSCLTDVYSTYQGRRNAVQANFKFKQNVPIPINHKEYICAFPTESPASPNCIWLFYKHIHTIEFFKKTKKAKIHFSNGFTVTIQISSHKLSQQLWKAGYVLSQMNMQDSLHS
;
A
#
# COMPACT_ATOMS: atom_id res chain seq x y z
N MET A 1 3.90 1.46 26.35
CA MET A 1 3.52 2.48 25.36
C MET A 1 4.48 2.34 24.19
N ASN A 2 4.00 2.00 22.98
CA ASN A 2 4.91 1.97 21.83
C ASN A 2 5.28 3.42 21.51
N ASN A 3 6.56 3.74 21.49
CA ASN A 3 7.06 5.04 21.09
C ASN A 3 6.60 5.29 19.64
N GLU A 4 5.89 6.39 19.38
CA GLU A 4 5.33 6.67 18.05
C GLU A 4 6.41 6.86 16.98
N ASN A 5 7.63 7.18 17.41
CA ASN A 5 8.79 7.28 16.55
C ASN A 5 9.19 5.92 15.95
N ASP A 6 8.80 4.81 16.58
CA ASP A 6 9.17 3.44 16.19
C ASP A 6 8.14 2.78 15.24
N ILE A 7 7.15 3.53 14.75
CA ILE A 7 6.25 3.02 13.71
C ILE A 7 6.92 3.25 12.34
N PHE A 8 7.25 2.14 11.67
CA PHE A 8 7.80 2.09 10.32
C PHE A 8 7.02 1.09 9.47
N ILE A 9 7.01 1.33 8.15
CA ILE A 9 6.53 0.37 7.16
C ILE A 9 7.63 -0.66 6.96
N SER A 10 7.27 -1.93 6.91
CA SER A 10 8.19 -3.05 6.76
C SER A 10 7.68 -4.05 5.73
N SER A 11 8.48 -5.09 5.46
CA SER A 11 8.09 -6.22 4.60
C SER A 11 6.97 -7.10 5.18
N SER A 12 6.52 -6.82 6.40
CA SER A 12 5.36 -7.47 7.06
C SER A 12 4.10 -6.60 7.04
N THR A 13 4.20 -5.33 6.65
CA THR A 13 3.05 -4.43 6.59
C THR A 13 2.11 -4.83 5.45
N MET A 14 0.85 -5.16 5.76
CA MET A 14 -0.14 -5.61 4.78
C MET A 14 -1.08 -4.49 4.32
N MET A 15 -1.47 -3.59 5.24
CA MET A 15 -2.45 -2.55 4.98
C MET A 15 -2.28 -1.36 5.93
N LEU A 16 -2.52 -0.14 5.40
CA LEU A 16 -2.72 1.08 6.17
C LEU A 16 -4.17 1.54 6.00
N GLU A 17 -4.91 1.53 7.09
CA GLU A 17 -6.33 1.90 7.13
C GLU A 17 -6.50 3.21 7.89
N PRO A 18 -7.16 4.23 7.32
CA PRO A 18 -7.53 5.42 8.07
C PRO A 18 -8.42 5.07 9.26
N CYS A 19 -8.14 5.61 10.43
CA CYS A 19 -8.96 5.40 11.62
C CYS A 19 -9.65 6.69 12.05
N LYS A 20 -10.92 6.57 12.48
CA LYS A 20 -11.69 7.67 13.07
C LYS A 20 -11.48 7.66 14.58
N HIS A 21 -10.36 8.23 15.02
CA HIS A 21 -10.00 8.32 16.44
C HIS A 21 -9.47 9.74 16.75
N PRO A 22 -9.69 10.28 17.97
CA PRO A 22 -9.21 11.63 18.32
C PRO A 22 -7.70 11.81 18.16
N SER A 23 -6.91 10.83 18.63
CA SER A 23 -5.44 10.88 18.57
C SER A 23 -4.84 10.17 17.35
N TYR A 24 -5.27 8.94 17.05
CA TYR A 24 -4.72 8.13 15.96
C TYR A 24 -5.39 8.45 14.63
N ARG A 25 -4.61 8.39 13.54
CA ARG A 25 -5.08 8.63 12.17
C ARG A 25 -4.97 7.41 11.27
N THR A 26 -4.08 6.47 11.59
CA THR A 26 -3.88 5.26 10.78
C THR A 26 -3.76 4.03 11.66
N LYS A 27 -4.50 2.98 11.32
CA LYS A 27 -4.30 1.61 11.78
C LYS A 27 -3.40 0.88 10.79
N ILE A 28 -2.30 0.32 11.28
CA ILE A 28 -1.39 -0.52 10.51
C ILE A 28 -1.75 -1.98 10.79
N ILE A 29 -1.97 -2.75 9.73
CA ILE A 29 -2.20 -4.18 9.80
C ILE A 29 -0.95 -4.90 9.32
N ASP A 30 -0.35 -5.68 10.20
CA ASP A 30 0.87 -6.42 9.97
C ASP A 30 0.61 -7.93 9.85
N SER A 31 1.44 -8.64 9.08
CA SER A 31 1.31 -10.08 8.84
C SER A 31 1.53 -10.93 10.08
N SER A 32 2.20 -10.40 11.12
CA SER A 32 2.34 -11.03 12.44
C SER A 32 1.04 -11.14 13.24
N GLY A 33 -0.05 -10.52 12.77
CA GLY A 33 -1.31 -10.43 13.51
C GLY A 33 -1.36 -9.27 14.51
N LYS A 34 -0.26 -8.54 14.70
CA LYS A 34 -0.23 -7.32 15.50
C LYS A 34 -0.86 -6.16 14.72
N HIS A 35 -1.77 -5.43 15.38
CA HIS A 35 -2.25 -4.15 14.87
C HIS A 35 -1.55 -3.00 15.61
N LEU A 36 -1.08 -2.02 14.86
CA LEU A 36 -0.48 -0.80 15.41
C LEU A 36 -1.36 0.40 15.05
N TYR A 37 -1.24 1.47 15.82
CA TYR A 37 -1.96 2.72 15.59
C TYR A 37 -0.96 3.88 15.60
N SER A 38 -1.03 4.73 14.57
CA SER A 38 -0.16 5.90 14.40
C SER A 38 -0.97 7.19 14.39
N ARG A 39 -0.40 8.26 14.95
CA ARG A 39 -0.93 9.63 14.81
C ARG A 39 -0.67 10.22 13.42
N GLN A 40 0.22 9.60 12.64
CA GLN A 40 0.50 9.99 11.26
C GLN A 40 -0.57 9.44 10.31
N THR A 41 -0.84 10.15 9.22
CA THR A 41 -1.68 9.63 8.13
C THR A 41 -0.95 8.53 7.36
N ALA A 42 -1.69 7.70 6.63
CA ALA A 42 -1.08 6.65 5.80
C ALA A 42 -0.10 7.23 4.77
N LEU A 43 -0.42 8.40 4.19
CA LEU A 43 0.48 9.09 3.28
C LEU A 43 1.77 9.56 3.98
N GLN A 44 1.66 10.10 5.21
CA GLN A 44 2.84 10.50 5.98
C GLN A 44 3.73 9.30 6.33
N LEU A 45 3.15 8.14 6.66
CA LEU A 45 3.90 6.90 6.90
C LEU A 45 4.67 6.45 5.65
N ILE A 46 4.02 6.48 4.47
CA ILE A 46 4.65 6.14 3.19
C ILE A 46 5.76 7.14 2.84
N GLN A 47 5.52 8.44 3.04
CA GLN A 47 6.51 9.49 2.83
C GLN A 47 7.73 9.27 3.74
N LYS A 48 7.52 8.99 5.02
CA LYS A 48 8.58 8.67 5.99
C LYS A 48 9.39 7.46 5.52
N SER A 49 8.75 6.35 5.18
CA SER A 49 9.43 5.13 4.71
C SER A 49 10.24 5.35 3.42
N CYS A 50 9.73 6.14 2.48
CA CYS A 50 10.50 6.52 1.29
C CYS A 50 11.78 7.29 1.67
N LEU A 51 11.68 8.22 2.63
CA LEU A 51 12.80 9.06 3.07
C LEU A 51 13.83 8.26 3.86
N THR A 52 13.40 7.35 4.74
CA THR A 52 14.28 6.65 5.68
C THR A 52 14.86 5.36 5.13
N ASP A 53 14.08 4.57 4.40
CA ASP A 53 14.45 3.18 4.09
C ASP A 53 15.21 3.08 2.76
N VAL A 54 14.99 4.04 1.88
CA VAL A 54 15.48 4.03 0.49
C VAL A 54 15.96 5.41 0.02
N TYR A 55 16.13 6.35 0.95
CA TYR A 55 16.72 7.68 0.73
C TYR A 55 16.15 8.43 -0.47
N SER A 56 14.81 8.41 -0.62
CA SER A 56 14.11 9.04 -1.74
C SER A 56 12.83 9.73 -1.27
N THR A 57 12.19 10.51 -2.13
CA THR A 57 10.91 11.15 -1.81
C THR A 57 9.75 10.36 -2.39
N TYR A 58 8.62 10.36 -1.68
CA TYR A 58 7.34 9.87 -2.22
C TYR A 58 7.04 10.49 -3.60
N GLN A 59 7.25 11.81 -3.73
CA GLN A 59 6.95 12.52 -4.97
C GLN A 59 7.88 12.09 -6.12
N GLY A 60 9.17 11.91 -5.84
CA GLY A 60 10.14 11.42 -6.82
C GLY A 60 9.76 10.02 -7.33
N ARG A 61 9.48 9.09 -6.42
CA ARG A 61 9.02 7.73 -6.78
C ARG A 61 7.70 7.76 -7.56
N ARG A 62 6.73 8.53 -7.10
CA ARG A 62 5.45 8.72 -7.79
C ARG A 62 5.67 9.23 -9.22
N ASN A 63 6.46 10.29 -9.39
CA ASN A 63 6.75 10.86 -10.71
C ASN A 63 7.45 9.86 -11.63
N ALA A 64 8.43 9.11 -11.12
CA ALA A 64 9.11 8.07 -11.88
C ALA A 64 8.13 6.99 -12.37
N VAL A 65 7.21 6.52 -11.52
CA VAL A 65 6.20 5.55 -11.94
C VAL A 65 5.23 6.16 -12.97
N GLN A 66 4.82 7.42 -12.80
CA GLN A 66 3.97 8.09 -13.78
C GLN A 66 4.62 8.20 -15.16
N ALA A 67 5.89 8.60 -15.20
CA ALA A 67 6.64 8.79 -16.45
C ALA A 67 6.88 7.45 -17.17
N ASN A 68 7.36 6.43 -16.44
CA ASN A 68 7.75 5.15 -17.04
C ASN A 68 6.54 4.26 -17.41
N PHE A 69 5.47 4.30 -16.62
CA PHE A 69 4.31 3.40 -16.79
C PHE A 69 3.07 4.11 -17.35
N LYS A 70 3.14 5.41 -17.64
CA LYS A 70 2.04 6.23 -18.19
C LYS A 70 0.78 6.24 -17.32
N PHE A 71 0.94 6.04 -16.01
CA PHE A 71 -0.17 6.08 -15.06
C PHE A 71 -0.48 7.52 -14.63
N LYS A 72 -1.73 7.96 -14.80
CA LYS A 72 -2.12 9.34 -14.44
C LYS A 72 -2.44 9.53 -12.96
N GLN A 73 -3.13 8.57 -12.36
CA GLN A 73 -3.70 8.70 -11.01
C GLN A 73 -3.65 7.40 -10.22
N ASN A 74 -3.68 7.52 -8.89
CA ASN A 74 -3.66 6.43 -7.92
C ASN A 74 -2.55 5.46 -8.30
N VAL A 75 -1.34 5.98 -8.24
CA VAL A 75 -0.15 5.32 -8.75
C VAL A 75 0.40 4.45 -7.61
N PRO A 76 0.77 3.19 -7.88
CA PRO A 76 1.47 2.38 -6.89
C PRO A 76 2.83 3.00 -6.56
N ILE A 77 3.25 2.89 -5.32
CA ILE A 77 4.52 3.39 -4.81
C ILE A 77 5.39 2.18 -4.47
N PRO A 78 6.33 1.80 -5.35
CA PRO A 78 7.34 0.80 -5.04
C PRO A 78 8.33 1.45 -4.05
N ILE A 79 8.07 1.30 -2.76
CA ILE A 79 8.91 1.84 -1.68
C ILE A 79 10.27 1.15 -1.76
N ASN A 80 10.27 -0.19 -1.71
CA ASN A 80 11.44 -1.02 -1.93
C ASN A 80 11.01 -2.25 -2.75
N HIS A 81 11.24 -2.23 -4.06
CA HIS A 81 10.81 -3.30 -4.96
C HIS A 81 11.59 -4.61 -4.76
N LYS A 82 12.86 -4.52 -4.35
CA LYS A 82 13.71 -5.69 -4.03
C LYS A 82 13.14 -6.51 -2.87
N GLU A 83 12.57 -5.83 -1.87
CA GLU A 83 11.88 -6.45 -0.73
C GLU A 83 10.37 -6.70 -0.98
N TYR A 84 9.90 -6.42 -2.20
CA TYR A 84 8.49 -6.48 -2.60
C TYR A 84 7.56 -5.54 -1.78
N ILE A 85 8.11 -4.47 -1.22
CA ILE A 85 7.36 -3.42 -0.51
C ILE A 85 6.82 -2.43 -1.53
N CYS A 86 5.62 -2.70 -2.04
CA CYS A 86 4.88 -1.82 -2.94
C CYS A 86 3.49 -1.55 -2.40
N ALA A 87 3.25 -0.28 -2.04
CA ALA A 87 1.97 0.18 -1.53
C ALA A 87 1.15 0.79 -2.67
N PHE A 88 -0.12 0.46 -2.77
CA PHE A 88 -1.03 1.09 -3.74
C PHE A 88 -2.31 1.60 -3.07
N PRO A 89 -2.82 2.77 -3.49
CA PRO A 89 -3.96 3.39 -2.83
C PRO A 89 -5.29 2.90 -3.42
N THR A 90 -6.29 2.72 -2.58
CA THR A 90 -7.67 2.36 -3.01
C THR A 90 -8.40 3.53 -3.65
N GLU A 91 -7.96 4.76 -3.40
CA GLU A 91 -8.50 6.00 -3.95
C GLU A 91 -7.44 7.10 -3.97
N SER A 92 -7.84 8.38 -4.07
CA SER A 92 -6.87 9.47 -4.05
C SER A 92 -6.10 9.45 -2.72
N PRO A 93 -4.75 9.52 -2.71
CA PRO A 93 -3.95 9.66 -1.49
C PRO A 93 -4.35 10.83 -0.58
N ALA A 94 -5.00 11.86 -1.15
CA ALA A 94 -5.50 13.02 -0.40
C ALA A 94 -6.86 12.75 0.26
N SER A 95 -7.54 11.65 -0.08
CA SER A 95 -8.83 11.30 0.52
C SER A 95 -8.66 10.81 1.96
N PRO A 96 -9.52 11.26 2.90
CA PRO A 96 -9.49 10.79 4.28
C PRO A 96 -9.84 9.31 4.44
N ASN A 97 -10.45 8.69 3.42
CA ASN A 97 -10.82 7.27 3.44
C ASN A 97 -9.84 6.38 2.66
N CYS A 98 -8.72 6.94 2.17
CA CYS A 98 -7.76 6.19 1.38
C CYS A 98 -7.06 5.10 2.19
N ILE A 99 -7.35 3.85 1.82
CA ILE A 99 -6.64 2.68 2.32
C ILE A 99 -5.45 2.44 1.40
N TRP A 100 -4.31 2.07 1.98
CA TRP A 100 -3.15 1.60 1.23
C TRP A 100 -2.98 0.11 1.45
N LEU A 101 -2.84 -0.64 0.36
CA LEU A 101 -2.63 -2.08 0.38
C LEU A 101 -1.23 -2.41 -0.11
N PHE A 102 -0.62 -3.43 0.48
CA PHE A 102 0.71 -3.90 0.12
C PHE A 102 0.61 -5.14 -0.75
N TYR A 103 1.09 -5.02 -1.99
CA TYR A 103 0.88 -6.02 -3.04
C TYR A 103 1.30 -7.44 -2.63
N LYS A 104 2.47 -7.58 -2.02
CA LYS A 104 3.08 -8.86 -1.59
C LYS A 104 2.15 -9.73 -0.75
N HIS A 105 1.27 -9.12 0.04
CA HIS A 105 0.47 -9.83 1.04
C HIS A 105 -0.91 -10.24 0.54
N ILE A 106 -1.33 -9.79 -0.64
CA ILE A 106 -2.64 -10.12 -1.20
C ILE A 106 -2.57 -11.50 -1.85
N HIS A 107 -3.36 -12.44 -1.33
CA HIS A 107 -3.48 -13.78 -1.88
C HIS A 107 -4.57 -13.82 -2.95
N THR A 108 -5.80 -13.44 -2.58
CA THR A 108 -6.95 -13.39 -3.50
C THR A 108 -7.92 -12.28 -3.10
N ILE A 109 -8.83 -11.94 -4.02
CA ILE A 109 -9.87 -10.94 -3.79
C ILE A 109 -11.22 -11.49 -4.24
N GLU A 110 -12.20 -11.46 -3.34
CA GLU A 110 -13.59 -11.79 -3.61
C GLU A 110 -14.40 -10.50 -3.82
N PHE A 111 -15.17 -10.41 -4.90
CA PHE A 111 -15.93 -9.21 -5.25
C PHE A 111 -17.43 -9.38 -5.08
N PHE A 112 -18.04 -8.51 -4.27
CA PHE A 112 -19.49 -8.45 -4.09
C PHE A 112 -20.10 -7.40 -5.03
N LYS A 113 -20.42 -7.84 -6.27
CA LYS A 113 -20.89 -6.95 -7.36
C LYS A 113 -22.07 -6.05 -6.97
N LYS A 114 -23.02 -6.56 -6.17
CA LYS A 114 -24.23 -5.81 -5.77
C LYS A 114 -23.96 -4.69 -4.76
N THR A 115 -22.93 -4.82 -3.92
CA THR A 115 -22.70 -3.93 -2.78
C THR A 115 -21.50 -3.01 -2.93
N LYS A 116 -20.78 -3.07 -4.06
CA LYS A 116 -19.50 -2.35 -4.27
C LYS A 116 -18.52 -2.60 -3.11
N LYS A 117 -18.45 -3.85 -2.67
CA LYS A 117 -17.49 -4.30 -1.66
C LYS A 117 -16.53 -5.32 -2.24
N ALA A 118 -15.35 -5.38 -1.68
CA ALA A 118 -14.38 -6.43 -1.95
C ALA A 118 -13.87 -7.00 -0.62
N LYS A 119 -13.79 -8.32 -0.52
CA LYS A 119 -13.10 -9.02 0.56
C LYS A 119 -11.71 -9.41 0.07
N ILE A 120 -10.70 -8.88 0.75
CA ILE A 120 -9.30 -9.15 0.49
C ILE A 120 -8.90 -10.31 1.40
N HIS A 121 -8.33 -11.35 0.81
CA HIS A 121 -7.71 -12.46 1.51
C HIS A 121 -6.20 -12.26 1.49
N PHE A 122 -5.61 -12.10 2.67
CA PHE A 122 -4.17 -11.98 2.83
C PHE A 122 -3.52 -13.36 2.93
N SER A 123 -2.24 -13.47 2.59
CA SER A 123 -1.49 -14.73 2.57
C SER A 123 -1.38 -15.41 3.95
N ASN A 124 -1.55 -14.67 5.04
CA ASN A 124 -1.57 -15.21 6.40
C ASN A 124 -2.98 -15.66 6.86
N GLY A 125 -3.96 -15.72 5.95
CA GLY A 125 -5.34 -16.09 6.24
C GLY A 125 -6.21 -14.96 6.82
N PHE A 126 -5.62 -13.81 7.15
CA PHE A 126 -6.38 -12.63 7.57
C PHE A 126 -7.26 -12.13 6.42
N THR A 127 -8.46 -11.61 6.73
CA THR A 127 -9.36 -11.07 5.71
C THR A 127 -9.93 -9.72 6.13
N VAL A 128 -10.12 -8.82 5.17
CA VAL A 128 -10.76 -7.51 5.37
C VAL A 128 -11.74 -7.26 4.24
N THR A 129 -12.92 -6.72 4.57
CA THR A 129 -13.87 -6.23 3.58
C THR A 129 -13.82 -4.71 3.50
N ILE A 130 -13.56 -4.18 2.30
CA ILE A 130 -13.49 -2.74 2.04
C ILE A 130 -14.58 -2.30 1.04
N GLN A 131 -14.96 -1.02 1.11
CA GLN A 131 -15.91 -0.39 0.20
C GLN A 131 -15.18 0.09 -1.06
N ILE A 132 -15.23 -0.71 -2.12
CA ILE A 132 -14.59 -0.38 -3.39
C ILE A 132 -15.22 -1.19 -4.53
N SER A 133 -15.33 -0.58 -5.72
CA SER A 133 -15.78 -1.32 -6.90
C SER A 133 -14.72 -2.33 -7.35
N SER A 134 -15.18 -3.44 -7.94
CA SER A 134 -14.29 -4.46 -8.50
C SER A 134 -13.32 -3.88 -9.51
N HIS A 135 -13.83 -3.10 -10.46
CA HIS A 135 -13.02 -2.45 -11.49
C HIS A 135 -11.89 -1.60 -10.90
N LYS A 136 -12.19 -0.80 -9.87
CA LYS A 136 -11.19 0.08 -9.25
C LYS A 136 -10.12 -0.74 -8.54
N LEU A 137 -10.50 -1.72 -7.70
CA LEU A 137 -9.52 -2.52 -6.96
C LEU A 137 -8.67 -3.38 -7.90
N SER A 138 -9.28 -4.03 -8.89
CA SER A 138 -8.56 -4.82 -9.90
C SER A 138 -7.56 -3.96 -10.67
N GLN A 139 -7.94 -2.73 -11.05
CA GLN A 139 -7.01 -1.82 -11.71
C GLN A 139 -5.82 -1.45 -10.82
N GLN A 140 -6.04 -1.15 -9.53
CA GLN A 140 -4.95 -0.80 -8.62
C GLN A 140 -4.00 -1.97 -8.36
N LEU A 141 -4.55 -3.17 -8.17
CA LEU A 141 -3.77 -4.38 -8.01
C LEU A 141 -2.93 -4.67 -9.25
N TRP A 142 -3.53 -4.57 -10.45
CA TRP A 142 -2.83 -4.75 -11.72
C TRP A 142 -1.69 -3.76 -11.89
N LYS A 143 -1.91 -2.47 -11.62
CA LYS A 143 -0.86 -1.44 -11.70
C LYS A 143 0.31 -1.78 -10.79
N ALA A 144 0.04 -2.16 -9.55
CA ALA A 144 1.06 -2.50 -8.56
C ALA A 144 1.89 -3.72 -8.99
N GLY A 145 1.22 -4.79 -9.44
CA GLY A 145 1.87 -5.99 -9.94
C GLY A 145 2.70 -5.73 -11.19
N TYR A 146 2.17 -4.95 -12.14
CA TYR A 146 2.88 -4.58 -13.36
C TYR A 146 4.17 -3.81 -13.06
N VAL A 147 4.11 -2.78 -12.21
CA VAL A 147 5.30 -2.00 -11.80
C VAL A 147 6.34 -2.88 -11.13
N LEU A 148 5.94 -3.68 -10.14
CA LEU A 148 6.86 -4.59 -9.45
C LEU A 148 7.51 -5.60 -10.41
N SER A 149 6.72 -6.20 -11.30
CA SER A 149 7.24 -7.18 -12.26
C SER A 149 8.30 -6.58 -13.18
N GLN A 150 8.06 -5.38 -13.71
CA GLN A 150 8.97 -4.73 -14.64
C GLN A 150 10.26 -4.31 -13.94
N MET A 151 10.16 -3.72 -12.74
CA MET A 151 11.35 -3.31 -11.98
C MET A 151 12.22 -4.51 -11.61
N ASN A 152 11.63 -5.60 -11.14
CA ASN A 152 12.39 -6.80 -10.77
C ASN A 152 13.01 -7.50 -11.98
N MET A 153 12.32 -7.54 -13.13
CA MET A 153 12.89 -8.07 -14.38
C MET A 153 14.08 -7.23 -14.85
N GLN A 154 13.99 -5.90 -14.76
CA GLN A 154 15.11 -5.01 -15.10
C GLN A 154 16.32 -5.25 -14.21
N ASP A 155 16.14 -5.38 -12.89
CA ASP A 155 17.24 -5.69 -11.98
C ASP A 155 17.91 -7.03 -12.34
N SER A 156 17.14 -8.07 -12.68
CA SER A 156 17.68 -9.37 -13.09
C SER A 156 18.48 -9.35 -14.39
N LEU A 157 18.25 -8.38 -15.28
CA LEU A 157 19.02 -8.22 -16.52
C LEU A 157 20.37 -7.53 -16.32
N HIS A 158 20.56 -6.86 -15.19
CA HIS A 158 21.79 -6.11 -14.85
C HIS A 158 22.54 -6.73 -13.66
N SER A 159 22.14 -7.93 -13.23
CA SER A 159 22.77 -8.72 -12.15
C SER A 159 23.70 -9.76 -12.75
#